data_AF-A0AAW6XKC0-F1
#
_entry.id   AF-A0AAW6XKC0-F1
#
_cell.length_a   1.000
_cell.length_b   1.000
_cell.length_c   1.000
_cell.angle_alpha   90.00
_cell.angle_beta   90.00
_cell.angle_gamma   90.00
#
_symmetry.space_group_name_H-M   'P 1'
#
loop_
_entity.id
_entity.type
_entity.pdbx_description
1 polymer ?
#
loop_
_entity_poly.entity_id
_entity_poly.type
_entity_poly.pdbx_seq_one_letter_code
_entity_poly.pdbx_strand_id
1 'polypeptide(L)'
;LQAHLDMVPQKNNDTVHDFTKDPIQPYIDGEWVKARGTTLGADNGIGMASALAVLADENVVHGPLEVLLTMTEEAGMDGAFGLQSNWLQADILINTDSEEEGEIYMGCAGGID
;
A
#
# COMPACT_ATOMS: atom_id res chain seq x y z
N LEU A 1 -11.50 1.47 3.54
CA LEU A 1 -10.28 0.70 3.16
C LEU A 1 -9.09 1.61 3.31
N GLN A 2 -7.96 1.14 3.83
CA GLN A 2 -6.77 1.95 3.99
C GLN A 2 -5.53 1.26 3.44
N ALA A 3 -4.75 2.06 2.72
CA ALA A 3 -3.45 1.71 2.13
C ALA A 3 -2.51 2.94 2.24
N HIS A 4 -1.24 2.79 1.86
CA HIS A 4 -0.24 3.86 1.87
C HIS A 4 0.23 4.16 0.43
N LEU A 5 0.73 5.37 0.19
CA LEU A 5 1.03 5.86 -1.16
C LEU A 5 2.47 5.65 -1.57
N ASP A 6 3.37 5.58 -0.60
CA ASP A 6 4.80 5.46 -0.84
C ASP A 6 5.21 4.01 -1.08
N MET A 7 6.48 3.86 -1.45
CA MET A 7 7.13 2.56 -1.59
C MET A 7 8.58 2.71 -1.18
N VAL A 8 9.19 1.63 -0.69
CA VAL A 8 10.61 1.59 -0.41
C VAL A 8 11.44 1.72 -1.69
N PRO A 9 12.31 2.73 -1.86
CA PRO A 9 13.09 2.93 -3.09
C PRO A 9 14.44 2.20 -3.04
N GLN A 10 14.44 0.87 -3.14
CA GLN A 10 15.65 0.04 -3.11
C GLN A 10 15.91 -0.65 -4.45
N LYS A 11 17.17 -0.66 -4.88
CA LYS A 11 17.59 -1.26 -6.16
C LYS A 11 18.87 -2.07 -6.01
N ASN A 12 19.07 -3.01 -6.93
CA ASN A 12 20.31 -3.79 -7.01
C ASN A 12 21.49 -2.89 -7.40
N ASN A 13 22.69 -3.23 -6.93
CA ASN A 13 23.90 -2.42 -7.11
C ASN A 13 24.27 -2.14 -8.58
N ASP A 14 23.90 -3.05 -9.49
CA ASP A 14 24.17 -2.96 -10.93
C ASP A 14 23.04 -2.28 -11.72
N THR A 15 21.95 -1.88 -11.06
CA THR A 15 20.77 -1.30 -11.71
C THR A 15 20.81 0.23 -11.69
N VAL A 16 20.70 0.84 -12.87
CA VAL A 16 20.55 2.29 -13.03
C VAL A 16 19.05 2.60 -13.10
N HIS A 17 18.53 3.21 -12.03
CA HIS A 17 17.13 3.59 -11.86
C HIS A 17 17.06 4.82 -10.96
N ASP A 18 16.30 5.83 -11.37
CA ASP A 18 15.96 7.05 -10.63
C ASP A 18 14.49 6.97 -10.22
N PHE A 19 14.20 6.60 -8.97
CA PHE A 19 12.83 6.45 -8.44
C PHE A 19 11.97 7.71 -8.53
N THR A 20 12.57 8.89 -8.73
CA THR A 20 11.81 10.14 -8.86
C THR A 20 11.29 10.37 -10.29
N LYS A 21 11.72 9.58 -11.26
CA LYS A 21 11.44 9.77 -12.69
C LYS A 21 11.10 8.49 -13.43
N ASP A 22 11.81 7.41 -13.11
CA ASP A 22 11.75 6.16 -13.83
C ASP A 22 10.60 5.30 -13.30
N PRO A 23 9.78 4.68 -14.17
CA PRO A 23 8.70 3.81 -13.74
C PRO A 23 9.25 2.45 -13.28
N ILE A 24 8.55 1.82 -12.33
CA ILE A 24 8.77 0.42 -11.99
C ILE A 24 8.43 -0.46 -13.21
N GLN A 25 9.26 -1.45 -13.49
CA GLN A 25 9.10 -2.39 -14.60
C GLN A 25 8.70 -3.77 -14.08
N PRO A 26 7.39 -4.03 -13.87
CA PRO A 26 6.93 -5.34 -13.42
C PRO A 26 7.07 -6.39 -14.53
N TYR A 27 7.30 -7.63 -14.14
CA TYR A 27 7.25 -8.79 -15.02
C TYR A 27 6.74 -10.03 -14.26
N ILE A 28 6.15 -10.96 -15.01
CA ILE A 28 5.66 -12.24 -14.49
C ILE A 28 6.80 -13.27 -14.58
N ASP A 29 7.02 -13.99 -13.50
CA ASP A 29 8.00 -15.06 -13.35
C ASP A 29 7.32 -16.28 -12.72
N GLY A 30 6.77 -17.15 -13.56
CA GLY A 30 5.93 -18.27 -13.12
C GLY A 30 4.67 -17.77 -12.42
N GLU A 31 4.57 -18.08 -11.12
CA GLU A 31 3.44 -17.68 -10.26
C GLU A 31 3.67 -16.32 -9.57
N TRP A 32 4.81 -15.68 -9.80
CA TRP A 32 5.21 -14.45 -9.13
C TRP A 32 5.18 -13.25 -10.07
N VAL A 33 4.92 -12.07 -9.50
CA VAL A 33 5.20 -10.78 -10.14
C VAL A 33 6.39 -10.15 -9.42
N LYS A 34 7.35 -9.63 -10.20
CA LYS A 34 8.60 -9.04 -9.70
C LYS A 34 8.93 -7.76 -10.47
N ALA A 35 9.77 -6.90 -9.92
CA ALA A 35 10.33 -5.76 -10.64
C ALA A 35 11.76 -6.02 -11.11
N ARG A 36 12.15 -5.38 -12.22
CA ARG A 36 13.50 -5.54 -12.78
C ARG A 36 14.53 -4.74 -11.98
N GLY A 37 15.32 -5.44 -11.16
CA GLY A 37 16.48 -4.86 -10.48
C GLY A 37 16.15 -3.85 -9.37
N THR A 38 14.89 -3.80 -8.95
CA THR A 38 14.37 -2.85 -7.96
C THR A 38 13.26 -3.48 -7.11
N THR A 39 12.90 -2.86 -6.00
CA THR A 39 11.66 -3.13 -5.27
C THR A 39 10.44 -2.95 -6.17
N LEU A 40 9.43 -3.79 -5.94
CA LEU A 40 8.21 -3.78 -6.76
C LEU A 40 7.17 -2.76 -6.28
N GLY A 41 7.15 -2.44 -4.97
CA GLY A 41 6.06 -1.66 -4.37
C GLY A 41 4.75 -2.44 -4.29
N ALA A 42 4.83 -3.77 -4.13
CA ALA A 42 3.65 -4.61 -3.92
C ALA A 42 3.03 -4.33 -2.53
N ASP A 43 3.89 -4.09 -1.54
CA ASP A 43 3.57 -3.42 -0.27
C ASP A 43 3.48 -1.89 -0.50
N ASN A 44 2.31 -1.28 -0.36
CA ASN A 44 0.98 -1.93 -0.44
C ASN A 44 0.25 -1.59 -1.74
N GLY A 45 1.00 -1.41 -2.83
CA GLY A 45 0.45 -1.18 -4.16
C GLY A 45 -0.63 -2.18 -4.56
N ILE A 46 -0.57 -3.44 -4.10
CA ILE A 46 -1.65 -4.42 -4.29
C ILE A 46 -2.91 -4.04 -3.50
N GLY A 47 -2.75 -3.70 -2.22
CA GLY A 47 -3.82 -3.23 -1.34
C GLY A 47 -4.47 -1.94 -1.86
N MET A 48 -3.66 -0.93 -2.19
CA MET A 48 -4.13 0.32 -2.81
C MET A 48 -4.88 0.06 -4.12
N ALA A 49 -4.33 -0.75 -5.03
CA ALA A 49 -5.01 -1.09 -6.28
C ALA A 49 -6.36 -1.78 -6.05
N SER A 50 -6.45 -2.66 -5.04
CA SER A 50 -7.71 -3.31 -4.67
C SER A 50 -8.77 -2.30 -4.20
N ALA A 51 -8.39 -1.32 -3.38
CA ALA A 51 -9.30 -0.27 -2.91
C ALA A 51 -9.80 0.60 -4.06
N LEU A 52 -8.93 0.94 -5.02
CA LEU A 52 -9.31 1.68 -6.22
C LEU A 52 -10.22 0.85 -7.14
N ALA A 53 -9.98 -0.46 -7.24
CA ALA A 53 -10.84 -1.35 -8.02
C ALA A 53 -12.26 -1.41 -7.45
N VAL A 54 -12.41 -1.48 -6.13
CA VAL A 54 -13.72 -1.41 -5.47
C VAL A 54 -14.42 -0.08 -5.73
N LEU A 55 -13.67 1.04 -5.73
CA LEU A 55 -14.26 2.36 -6.04
C LEU A 55 -14.72 2.48 -7.51
N ALA A 56 -14.03 1.80 -8.43
CA ALA A 56 -14.29 1.90 -9.86
C ALA A 56 -15.35 0.91 -10.37
N ASP A 57 -15.57 -0.20 -9.67
CA ASP A 57 -16.51 -1.25 -10.08
C ASP A 57 -17.95 -0.90 -9.66
N GLU A 58 -18.83 -0.71 -10.64
CA GLU A 58 -20.25 -0.43 -10.42
C GLU A 58 -21.05 -1.65 -9.92
N ASN A 59 -20.48 -2.86 -10.00
CA ASN A 59 -21.17 -4.11 -9.67
C ASN A 59 -20.84 -4.64 -8.28
N VAL A 60 -19.77 -4.14 -7.65
CA VAL A 60 -19.36 -4.59 -6.32
C VAL A 60 -20.37 -4.07 -5.29
N VAL A 61 -20.93 -4.98 -4.48
CA VAL A 61 -21.93 -4.61 -3.48
C VAL A 61 -21.24 -4.22 -2.19
N HIS A 62 -21.43 -2.97 -1.76
CA HIS A 62 -20.90 -2.47 -0.49
C HIS A 62 -21.83 -1.42 0.14
N GLY A 63 -21.62 -1.16 1.44
CA GLY A 63 -22.23 -0.01 2.12
C GLY A 63 -21.53 1.31 1.78
N PRO A 64 -21.74 2.40 2.54
CA PRO A 64 -20.91 3.59 2.39
C PRO A 64 -19.42 3.25 2.49
N LEU A 65 -18.62 3.80 1.58
CA LEU A 65 -17.20 3.46 1.46
C LEU A 65 -16.34 4.72 1.46
N GLU A 66 -15.33 4.72 2.33
CA GLU A 66 -14.22 5.69 2.32
C GLU A 66 -12.92 4.93 2.04
N VAL A 67 -12.05 5.53 1.22
CA VAL A 67 -10.68 5.05 0.96
C VAL A 67 -9.70 6.08 1.50
N LEU A 68 -8.86 5.66 2.44
CA LEU A 68 -7.79 6.47 3.02
C LEU A 68 -6.46 6.00 2.43
N LEU A 69 -5.73 6.90 1.78
CA LEU A 69 -4.38 6.65 1.28
C LEU A 69 -3.40 7.52 2.06
N THR A 70 -2.60 6.91 2.93
CA THR A 70 -1.67 7.63 3.84
C THR A 70 -0.33 7.91 3.17
N MET A 71 0.37 8.93 3.66
CA MET A 71 1.71 9.31 3.20
C MET A 71 2.78 8.79 4.14
N THR A 72 3.91 8.38 3.57
CA THR A 72 5.19 8.18 4.27
C THR A 72 5.12 7.10 5.34
N GLU A 73 4.56 5.93 5.03
CA GLU A 73 4.59 4.77 5.94
C GLU A 73 6.04 4.38 6.22
N GLU A 74 6.84 4.27 5.17
CA GLU A 74 8.17 3.67 5.15
C GLU A 74 9.27 4.56 5.76
N ALA A 75 8.93 5.83 6.03
CA ALA A 75 9.84 6.82 6.57
C ALA A 75 9.22 7.62 7.74
N GLY A 76 8.49 6.91 8.62
CA GLY A 76 8.08 7.44 9.93
C GLY A 76 6.57 7.57 10.16
N MET A 77 5.74 7.09 9.24
CA MET A 77 4.28 7.10 9.33
C MET A 77 3.66 8.50 9.50
N ASP A 78 4.28 9.54 8.94
CA ASP A 78 3.86 10.94 9.09
C ASP A 78 2.38 11.15 8.74
N GLY A 79 1.90 10.51 7.66
CA GLY A 79 0.51 10.61 7.23
C GLY A 79 -0.47 9.95 8.20
N ALA A 80 -0.06 8.86 8.85
CA ALA A 80 -0.89 8.17 9.84
C ALA A 80 -1.03 9.03 11.12
N PHE A 81 0.06 9.60 11.61
CA PHE A 81 0.04 10.50 12.77
C PHE A 81 -0.63 11.86 12.47
N GLY A 82 -0.53 12.33 11.22
CA GLY A 82 -1.11 13.59 10.76
C GLY A 82 -2.62 13.53 10.46
N LEU A 83 -3.24 12.35 10.56
CA LEU A 83 -4.66 12.18 10.26
C LEU A 83 -5.54 13.00 11.23
N GLN A 84 -6.37 13.88 10.68
CA GLN A 84 -7.23 14.74 11.49
C GLN A 84 -8.38 13.96 12.12
N SER A 85 -8.66 14.25 13.39
CA SER A 85 -9.81 13.66 14.08
C SER A 85 -11.14 14.12 13.47
N ASN A 86 -12.13 13.22 13.48
CA ASN A 86 -13.47 13.44 12.93
C ASN A 86 -13.50 13.72 11.41
N TRP A 87 -12.44 13.38 10.68
CA TRP A 87 -12.44 13.51 9.22
C TRP A 87 -13.19 12.36 8.54
N LEU A 88 -12.88 11.12 8.94
CA LEU A 88 -13.55 9.91 8.45
C LEU A 88 -14.88 9.70 9.19
N GLN A 89 -15.87 9.17 8.45
CA GLN A 89 -17.17 8.79 9.00
C GLN A 89 -17.29 7.28 9.21
N ALA A 90 -16.39 6.48 8.63
CA ALA A 90 -16.40 5.03 8.74
C ALA A 90 -16.11 4.54 10.18
N ASP A 91 -16.93 3.59 10.65
CA ASP A 91 -16.73 2.92 11.95
C ASP A 91 -15.74 1.74 11.88
N ILE A 92 -15.46 1.24 10.68
CA ILE A 92 -14.62 0.06 10.43
C ILE A 92 -13.47 0.43 9.49
N LEU A 93 -12.24 0.12 9.91
CA LEU A 93 -11.06 0.23 9.09
C LEU A 93 -10.56 -1.18 8.73
N ILE A 94 -10.37 -1.41 7.43
CA ILE A 94 -9.66 -2.57 6.89
C ILE A 94 -8.37 -2.03 6.29
N ASN A 95 -7.26 -2.33 6.94
CA ASN A 95 -5.92 -2.06 6.46
C ASN A 95 -5.51 -3.21 5.52
N THR A 96 -4.87 -2.87 4.41
CA THR A 96 -4.47 -3.82 3.36
C THR A 96 -2.96 -4.02 3.28
N ASP A 97 -2.28 -3.87 4.41
CA ASP A 97 -0.81 -3.82 4.57
C ASP A 97 -0.24 -5.14 5.10
N SER A 98 -1.10 -6.13 5.33
CA SER A 98 -0.68 -7.49 5.65
C SER A 98 -0.21 -8.22 4.40
N GLU A 99 0.96 -8.87 4.46
CA GLU A 99 1.55 -9.53 3.30
C GLU A 99 1.23 -11.03 3.15
N GLU A 100 0.61 -11.67 4.15
CA GLU A 100 0.35 -13.12 4.16
C GLU A 100 -1.14 -13.43 3.92
N GLU A 101 -1.43 -14.29 2.94
CA GLU A 101 -2.79 -14.72 2.63
C GLU A 101 -3.36 -15.61 3.75
N GLY A 102 -4.61 -15.33 4.14
CA GLY A 102 -5.30 -16.15 5.16
C GLY A 102 -4.94 -15.79 6.60
N GLU A 103 -4.08 -14.79 6.79
CA GLU A 103 -3.77 -14.24 8.11
C GLU A 103 -4.52 -12.93 8.37
N ILE A 104 -5.00 -12.76 9.61
CA ILE A 104 -5.69 -11.54 10.05
C ILE A 104 -4.95 -11.01 11.28
N TYR A 105 -4.44 -9.79 11.15
CA TYR A 105 -3.79 -9.10 12.27
C TYR A 105 -4.81 -8.25 13.04
N MET A 106 -4.79 -8.40 14.37
CA MET A 106 -5.62 -7.61 15.29
C MET A 106 -4.79 -6.71 16.22
N GLY A 107 -3.49 -6.59 15.96
CA GLY A 107 -2.57 -5.75 16.71
C GLY A 107 -1.15 -5.86 16.16
N CYS A 108 -0.34 -4.84 16.44
CA CYS A 108 1.07 -4.77 16.07
C CYS A 108 1.91 -4.25 17.25
N ALA A 109 3.23 -4.41 17.16
CA ALA A 109 4.15 -3.75 18.07
C ALA A 109 4.28 -2.26 17.72
N GLY A 110 4.64 -1.43 18.70
CA GLY A 110 5.11 -0.07 18.45
C GLY A 110 6.61 -0.04 18.14
N GLY A 111 7.08 1.00 17.45
CA GLY A 111 8.48 1.27 17.17
C GLY A 111 8.96 2.59 17.77
N ILE A 112 10.27 2.68 18.02
CA ILE A 112 10.98 3.93 18.29
C ILE A 112 12.25 3.94 17.44
N ASP A 113 12.49 5.03 16.72
CA ASP A 113 13.71 5.26 15.94
C ASP A 113 14.83 5.82 16.85
#